data_AF-A0A2T5RJB2-F1
#
_entry.id   AF-A0A2T5RJB2-F1
#
_cell.length_a   1.000
_cell.length_b   1.000
_cell.length_c   1.000
_cell.angle_alpha   90.00
_cell.angle_beta   90.00
_cell.angle_gamma   90.00
#
_symmetry.space_group_name_H-M   'P 1'
#
loop_
_entity.id
_entity.type
_entity.pdbx_description
1 polymer ?
#
loop_
_entity_poly.entity_id
_entity_poly.type
_entity_poly.pdbx_seq_one_letter_code
_entity_poly.pdbx_strand_id
1 'polypeptide(L)'
;MFDFFKRKPKDDLNSVEFLTIVLEKGSKTISIINDVLKMEKETSIKKYQDNINIDELLGAIFGACFGILNGNSKAIPKKRGQKINGYCKSILMSSKFESNPKIIKISIIEKYEEVFREAINKNINPFEEISAVLLVRSFKKRIEKICIPGTNNLNPFIHQTIADIIALTVTDVMKFWKDK
;
A
#
# COMPACT_ATOMS: atom_id res chain seq x y z
N MET A 1 33.00 6.87 8.32
CA MET A 1 33.22 6.68 6.87
C MET A 1 31.89 6.23 6.29
N PHE A 2 31.10 7.17 5.77
CA PHE A 2 29.78 6.87 5.21
C PHE A 2 29.99 6.29 3.81
N ASP A 3 29.68 5.00 3.64
CA ASP A 3 29.45 4.42 2.31
C ASP A 3 28.20 5.07 1.71
N PHE A 4 28.41 6.26 1.14
CA PHE A 4 27.52 6.83 0.13
C PHE A 4 27.59 5.88 -1.06
N PHE A 5 26.75 4.83 -1.02
CA PHE A 5 26.53 3.90 -2.12
C PHE A 5 26.41 4.72 -3.41
N LYS A 6 27.41 4.60 -4.29
CA LYS A 6 27.40 5.21 -5.63
C LYS A 6 26.05 4.89 -6.26
N ARG A 7 25.16 5.90 -6.33
CA ARG A 7 23.86 5.80 -6.99
C ARG A 7 24.12 5.34 -8.41
N LYS A 8 23.53 4.21 -8.81
CA LYS A 8 23.55 3.82 -10.21
C LYS A 8 22.46 4.65 -10.91
N PRO A 9 22.80 5.49 -11.91
CA PRO A 9 21.81 6.35 -12.56
C PRO A 9 20.60 5.59 -13.10
N LYS A 10 20.79 4.33 -13.50
CA LYS A 10 19.73 3.43 -13.98
C LYS A 10 18.74 3.02 -12.88
N ASP A 11 19.21 2.76 -11.66
CA ASP A 11 18.32 2.35 -10.56
C ASP A 11 17.51 3.56 -10.05
N ASP A 12 18.08 4.76 -10.06
CA ASP A 12 17.34 6.00 -9.74
C ASP A 12 16.23 6.25 -10.77
N LEU A 13 16.52 6.16 -12.07
CA LEU A 13 15.53 6.31 -13.14
C LEU A 13 14.41 5.26 -13.05
N ASN A 14 14.77 3.98 -12.89
CA ASN A 14 13.80 2.91 -12.70
C ASN A 14 12.98 3.08 -11.42
N SER A 15 13.55 3.67 -10.36
CA SER A 15 12.83 3.95 -9.13
C SER A 15 11.79 5.06 -9.33
N VAL A 16 12.12 6.11 -10.09
CA VAL A 16 11.15 7.15 -10.48
C VAL A 16 10.02 6.54 -11.30
N GLU A 17 10.36 5.76 -12.33
CA GLU A 17 9.37 5.08 -13.19
C GLU A 17 8.47 4.14 -12.37
N PHE A 18 9.05 3.34 -11.49
CA PHE A 18 8.30 2.47 -10.58
C PHE A 18 7.33 3.24 -9.70
N LEU A 19 7.77 4.33 -9.06
CA LEU A 19 6.91 5.18 -8.23
C LEU A 19 5.75 5.76 -9.03
N THR A 20 5.99 6.23 -10.26
CA THR A 20 4.96 6.73 -11.17
C THR A 20 3.93 5.64 -11.49
N ILE A 21 4.38 4.42 -11.81
CA ILE A 21 3.49 3.28 -12.07
C ILE A 21 2.63 2.94 -10.84
N VAL A 22 3.22 2.94 -9.63
CA VAL A 22 2.47 2.73 -8.39
C VAL A 22 1.38 3.77 -8.23
N LEU A 23 1.68 5.06 -8.45
CA LEU A 23 0.70 6.15 -8.33
C LEU A 23 -0.44 6.02 -9.34
N GLU A 24 -0.12 5.74 -10.61
CA GLU A 24 -1.13 5.59 -11.66
C GLU A 24 -2.07 4.41 -11.41
N LYS A 25 -1.48 3.24 -11.10
CA LYS A 25 -2.24 2.01 -10.83
C LYS A 25 -3.02 2.15 -9.51
N GLY A 26 -2.40 2.69 -8.47
CA GLY A 26 -3.05 2.96 -7.18
C GLY A 26 -4.23 3.91 -7.32
N SER A 27 -4.11 4.98 -8.11
CA SER A 27 -5.21 5.92 -8.36
C SER A 27 -6.41 5.24 -9.05
N LYS A 28 -6.17 4.34 -10.01
CA LYS A 28 -7.25 3.55 -10.64
C LYS A 28 -7.91 2.59 -9.63
N THR A 29 -7.08 1.97 -8.79
CA THR A 29 -7.50 1.05 -7.73
C THR A 29 -8.42 1.71 -6.72
N ILE A 30 -8.11 2.96 -6.35
CA ILE A 30 -8.96 3.80 -5.49
C ILE A 30 -10.37 3.95 -6.08
N SER A 31 -10.48 4.19 -7.39
CA SER A 31 -11.80 4.31 -8.05
C SER A 31 -12.60 3.02 -7.89
N ILE A 32 -11.98 1.87 -8.17
CA ILE A 32 -12.64 0.55 -8.08
C ILE A 32 -13.10 0.27 -6.65
N ILE A 33 -12.23 0.49 -5.65
CA ILE A 33 -12.57 0.28 -4.23
C ILE A 33 -13.71 1.21 -3.81
N ASN A 34 -13.68 2.47 -4.23
CA ASN A 34 -14.78 3.40 -3.94
C ASN A 34 -16.10 2.95 -4.57
N ASP A 35 -16.06 2.33 -5.74
CA ASP A 35 -17.26 1.81 -6.41
C ASP A 35 -17.79 0.53 -5.75
N VAL A 36 -16.91 -0.39 -5.31
CA VAL A 36 -17.29 -1.54 -4.47
C VAL A 36 -17.98 -1.07 -3.18
N LEU A 37 -17.41 -0.06 -2.52
CA LEU A 37 -18.02 0.54 -1.33
C LEU A 37 -19.31 1.32 -1.64
N LYS A 38 -19.56 1.70 -2.90
CA LYS A 38 -20.82 2.33 -3.34
C LYS A 38 -21.90 1.32 -3.71
N MET A 39 -21.59 0.21 -4.35
CA MET A 39 -22.58 -0.79 -4.78
C MET A 39 -23.34 -1.40 -3.60
N GLU A 40 -22.68 -1.59 -2.45
CA GLU A 40 -23.31 -2.00 -1.18
C GLU A 40 -24.23 -0.92 -0.55
N LYS A 41 -24.27 0.31 -1.10
CA LYS A 41 -25.16 1.38 -0.63
C LYS A 41 -26.61 1.20 -1.07
N GLU A 42 -26.86 0.39 -2.08
CA GLU A 42 -28.20 0.23 -2.67
C GLU A 42 -29.06 -0.82 -1.96
N THR A 43 -28.48 -1.65 -1.10
CA THR A 43 -29.17 -2.81 -0.50
C THR A 43 -29.72 -2.62 0.91
N SER A 44 -29.32 -1.60 1.70
CA SER A 44 -30.03 -1.09 2.91
C SER A 44 -29.16 -0.26 3.88
N ILE A 45 -27.83 -0.16 3.67
CA ILE A 45 -26.92 0.49 4.61
C ILE A 45 -26.62 1.94 4.18
N LYS A 46 -27.63 2.81 4.25
CA LYS A 46 -27.48 4.25 3.94
C LYS A 46 -26.79 5.11 5.03
N LYS A 47 -26.30 4.54 6.15
CA LYS A 47 -25.91 5.33 7.35
C LYS A 47 -24.42 5.37 7.73
N TYR A 48 -23.53 4.69 7.02
CA TYR A 48 -22.12 4.57 7.44
C TYR A 48 -21.13 4.95 6.36
N GLN A 49 -21.25 6.20 5.86
CA GLN A 49 -20.28 6.78 4.93
C GLN A 49 -19.12 7.41 5.72
N ASP A 50 -17.98 6.72 5.76
CA ASP A 50 -16.67 7.36 5.76
C ASP A 50 -15.94 6.79 4.54
N ASN A 51 -15.47 7.64 3.63
CA ASN A 51 -14.71 7.17 2.46
C ASN A 51 -13.31 6.76 2.92
N ILE A 52 -12.76 5.68 2.36
CA ILE A 52 -11.35 5.33 2.56
C ILE A 52 -10.50 6.54 2.18
N ASN A 53 -9.61 6.97 3.08
CA ASN A 53 -8.69 8.05 2.78
C ASN A 53 -7.75 7.60 1.67
N ILE A 54 -7.71 8.36 0.57
CA ILE A 54 -6.83 8.16 -0.59
C ILE A 54 -5.38 7.94 -0.14
N ASP A 55 -4.91 8.70 0.85
CA ASP A 55 -3.53 8.62 1.35
C ASP A 55 -3.25 7.32 2.09
N GLU A 56 -4.24 6.80 2.82
CA GLU A 56 -4.11 5.53 3.53
C GLU A 56 -4.08 4.37 2.54
N LEU A 57 -4.90 4.40 1.49
CA LEU A 57 -4.91 3.36 0.46
C LEU A 57 -3.65 3.38 -0.40
N LEU A 58 -3.18 4.56 -0.84
CA LEU A 58 -1.89 4.64 -1.54
C LEU A 58 -0.74 4.25 -0.61
N GLY A 59 -0.79 4.64 0.66
CA GLY A 59 0.14 4.21 1.69
C GLY A 59 0.19 2.69 1.85
N ALA A 60 -0.96 2.02 1.81
CA ALA A 60 -1.07 0.56 1.85
C ALA A 60 -0.41 -0.10 0.63
N ILE A 61 -0.66 0.41 -0.57
CA ILE A 61 -0.06 -0.11 -1.81
C ILE A 61 1.46 0.09 -1.80
N PHE A 62 1.94 1.29 -1.47
CA PHE A 62 3.37 1.57 -1.36
C PHE A 62 4.03 0.70 -0.28
N GLY A 63 3.41 0.59 0.89
CA GLY A 63 3.93 -0.20 2.01
C GLY A 63 4.07 -1.67 1.65
N ALA A 64 3.05 -2.26 1.00
CA ALA A 64 3.11 -3.63 0.50
C ALA A 64 4.22 -3.82 -0.54
N CYS A 65 4.30 -2.94 -1.54
CA CYS A 65 5.35 -2.97 -2.57
C CYS A 65 6.76 -2.91 -1.94
N PHE A 66 6.97 -2.01 -0.97
CA PHE A 66 8.23 -1.86 -0.27
C PHE A 66 8.54 -3.04 0.65
N GLY A 67 7.53 -3.64 1.28
CA GLY A 67 7.66 -4.89 2.02
C GLY A 67 8.10 -6.06 1.13
N ILE A 68 7.60 -6.13 -0.10
CA ILE A 68 8.05 -7.10 -1.10
C ILE A 68 9.51 -6.83 -1.50
N LEU A 69 9.84 -5.59 -1.85
CA LEU A 69 11.21 -5.22 -2.21
C LEU A 69 12.22 -5.51 -1.08
N ASN A 70 11.82 -5.36 0.19
CA ASN A 70 12.66 -5.58 1.36
C ASN A 70 12.88 -7.06 1.75
N GLY A 71 12.90 -7.95 0.76
CA GLY A 71 13.35 -9.33 0.94
C GLY A 71 12.30 -10.41 0.71
N ASN A 72 11.11 -10.05 0.27
CA ASN A 72 10.05 -11.00 -0.09
C ASN A 72 9.80 -11.07 -1.61
N SER A 73 10.64 -10.41 -2.41
CA SER A 73 10.60 -10.47 -3.87
C SER A 73 11.28 -11.73 -4.39
N LYS A 74 10.63 -12.44 -5.31
CA LYS A 74 11.24 -13.54 -6.07
C LYS A 74 12.16 -13.07 -7.19
N ALA A 75 11.99 -11.82 -7.65
CA ALA A 75 12.73 -11.25 -8.78
C ALA A 75 13.97 -10.46 -8.36
N ILE A 76 13.95 -9.86 -7.16
CA ILE A 76 15.02 -8.96 -6.70
C ILE A 76 15.67 -9.53 -5.44
N PRO A 77 17.01 -9.72 -5.43
CA PRO A 77 17.73 -10.08 -4.21
C PRO A 77 17.57 -9.03 -3.10
N LYS A 78 17.41 -9.48 -1.85
CA LYS A 78 17.16 -8.63 -0.67
C LYS A 78 18.06 -7.39 -0.58
N LYS A 79 19.37 -7.53 -0.77
CA LYS A 79 20.33 -6.41 -0.71
C LYS A 79 20.07 -5.34 -1.79
N ARG A 80 19.64 -5.74 -3.00
CA ARG A 80 19.29 -4.81 -4.09
C ARG A 80 17.95 -4.17 -3.82
N GLY A 81 16.96 -4.95 -3.36
CA GLY A 81 15.62 -4.45 -3.04
C GLY A 81 15.63 -3.40 -1.92
N GLN A 82 16.46 -3.58 -0.88
CA GLN A 82 16.69 -2.58 0.16
C GLN A 82 17.25 -1.26 -0.39
N LYS A 83 18.17 -1.32 -1.36
CA LYS A 83 18.71 -0.12 -2.01
C LYS A 83 17.65 0.60 -2.85
N ILE A 84 16.90 -0.15 -3.66
CA ILE A 84 15.79 0.39 -4.47
C ILE A 84 14.75 1.05 -3.57
N ASN A 85 14.34 0.39 -2.48
CA ASN A 85 13.41 0.97 -1.51
C ASN A 85 13.97 2.29 -0.93
N GLY A 86 15.26 2.30 -0.54
CA GLY A 86 15.93 3.53 -0.09
C GLY A 86 15.89 4.65 -1.15
N TYR A 87 16.11 4.34 -2.42
CA TYR A 87 15.99 5.30 -3.52
C TYR A 87 14.56 5.80 -3.69
N CYS A 88 13.58 4.90 -3.75
CA CYS A 88 12.17 5.24 -3.83
C CYS A 88 11.73 6.17 -2.67
N LYS A 89 12.05 5.83 -1.42
CA LYS A 89 11.76 6.69 -0.26
C LYS A 89 12.47 8.04 -0.34
N SER A 90 13.76 8.06 -0.73
CA SER A 90 14.50 9.32 -0.92
C SER A 90 13.87 10.21 -2.00
N ILE A 91 13.34 9.63 -3.08
CA ILE A 91 12.66 10.34 -4.15
C ILE A 91 11.32 10.91 -3.65
N LEU A 92 10.52 10.09 -2.97
CA LEU A 92 9.24 10.51 -2.39
C LEU A 92 9.39 11.64 -1.35
N MET A 93 10.51 11.66 -0.61
CA MET A 93 10.84 12.75 0.32
C MET A 93 11.42 13.99 -0.38
N SER A 94 11.84 13.88 -1.64
CA SER A 94 12.45 14.99 -2.36
C SER A 94 11.41 15.92 -2.97
N SER A 95 11.71 17.22 -2.99
CA SER A 95 10.88 18.23 -3.66
C SER A 95 10.87 18.11 -5.19
N LYS A 96 11.66 17.21 -5.77
CA LYS A 96 11.86 17.03 -7.22
C LYS A 96 10.91 16.03 -7.88
N PHE A 97 10.09 15.32 -7.11
CA PHE A 97 9.08 14.46 -7.69
C PHE A 97 7.87 15.32 -8.07
N GLU A 98 7.92 15.87 -9.28
CA GLU A 98 7.01 16.90 -9.82
C GLU A 98 5.55 16.42 -9.93
N SER A 99 5.31 15.12 -10.07
CA SER A 99 4.01 14.47 -10.00
C SER A 99 3.52 14.27 -8.56
N ASN A 100 3.59 15.35 -7.77
CA ASN A 100 2.96 15.59 -6.48
C ASN A 100 2.36 14.37 -5.72
N PRO A 101 3.16 13.69 -4.86
CA PRO A 101 2.65 13.05 -3.67
C PRO A 101 3.15 13.85 -2.46
N LYS A 102 2.89 15.17 -2.40
CA LYS A 102 2.87 15.86 -1.09
C LYS A 102 1.78 15.30 -0.16
N ILE A 103 1.00 14.33 -0.62
CA ILE A 103 -0.25 13.87 -0.01
C ILE A 103 0.00 12.64 0.90
N ILE A 104 0.91 11.71 0.54
CA ILE A 104 1.16 10.50 1.35
C ILE A 104 2.36 10.71 2.27
N LYS A 105 2.11 10.68 3.58
CA LYS A 105 3.17 10.72 4.58
C LYS A 105 3.98 9.43 4.55
N ILE A 106 5.31 9.53 4.49
CA ILE A 106 6.22 8.36 4.57
C ILE A 106 5.92 7.47 5.77
N SER A 107 5.54 8.05 6.91
CA SER A 107 5.17 7.30 8.11
C SER A 107 3.95 6.39 7.92
N ILE A 108 3.04 6.71 6.99
CA ILE A 108 1.92 5.83 6.63
C ILE A 108 2.45 4.63 5.83
N ILE A 109 3.33 4.89 4.86
CA ILE A 109 3.96 3.84 4.04
C ILE A 109 4.74 2.87 4.93
N GLU A 110 5.57 3.39 5.83
CA GLU A 110 6.37 2.57 6.75
C GLU A 110 5.50 1.72 7.67
N LYS A 111 4.36 2.25 8.11
CA LYS A 111 3.40 1.48 8.90
C LYS A 111 2.84 0.29 8.12
N TYR A 112 2.42 0.46 6.87
CA TYR A 112 1.91 -0.66 6.07
C TYR A 112 3.01 -1.62 5.63
N GLU A 113 4.24 -1.14 5.42
CA GLU A 113 5.42 -1.99 5.22
C GLU A 113 5.66 -2.91 6.44
N GLU A 114 5.52 -2.36 7.65
CA GLU A 114 5.63 -3.14 8.89
C GLU A 114 4.50 -4.17 9.03
N VAL A 115 3.24 -3.77 8.78
CA VAL A 115 2.09 -4.69 8.78
C VAL A 115 2.32 -5.85 7.82
N PHE A 116 2.75 -5.56 6.58
CA PHE A 116 3.08 -6.58 5.59
C PHE A 116 4.13 -7.57 6.11
N ARG A 117 5.23 -7.03 6.65
CA ARG A 117 6.36 -7.82 7.15
C ARG A 117 5.96 -8.71 8.33
N GLU A 118 5.20 -8.17 9.28
CA GLU A 118 4.71 -8.93 10.43
C GLU A 118 3.79 -10.08 10.02
N ALA A 119 2.88 -9.83 9.09
CA ALA A 119 1.95 -10.85 8.61
C ALA A 119 2.69 -12.01 7.94
N ILE A 120 3.70 -11.71 7.10
CA ILE A 120 4.58 -12.73 6.53
C ILE A 120 5.31 -13.53 7.62
N ASN A 121 5.90 -12.85 8.60
CA ASN A 121 6.61 -13.52 9.70
C ASN A 121 5.69 -14.42 10.54
N LYS A 122 4.40 -14.09 10.62
CA LYS A 122 3.37 -14.88 11.31
C LYS A 122 2.72 -15.95 10.41
N ASN A 123 3.13 -16.09 9.14
CA ASN A 123 2.50 -16.95 8.13
C ASN A 123 1.00 -16.67 7.91
N ILE A 124 0.62 -15.39 7.98
CA ILE A 124 -0.75 -14.90 7.70
C ILE A 124 -0.75 -14.22 6.34
N ASN A 125 -1.91 -14.16 5.67
CA ASN A 125 -2.05 -13.39 4.43
C ASN A 125 -1.81 -11.89 4.69
N PRO A 126 -0.72 -11.30 4.16
CA PRO A 126 -0.38 -9.92 4.45
C PRO A 126 -1.36 -8.90 3.86
N PHE A 127 -2.08 -9.25 2.79
CA PHE A 127 -3.04 -8.34 2.16
C PHE A 127 -4.35 -8.26 2.93
N GLU A 128 -4.75 -9.36 3.58
CA GLU A 128 -5.87 -9.35 4.53
C GLU A 128 -5.54 -8.46 5.73
N GLU A 129 -4.36 -8.61 6.33
CA GLU A 129 -3.91 -7.77 7.46
C GLU A 129 -3.82 -6.29 7.08
N ILE A 130 -3.25 -5.98 5.91
CA ILE A 130 -3.21 -4.60 5.38
C ILE A 130 -4.62 -4.03 5.23
N SER A 131 -5.53 -4.79 4.61
CA SER A 131 -6.90 -4.37 4.37
C SER A 131 -7.64 -4.17 5.70
N ALA A 132 -7.42 -5.04 6.69
CA ALA A 132 -7.97 -4.88 8.03
C ALA A 132 -7.51 -3.57 8.68
N VAL A 133 -6.20 -3.30 8.66
CA VAL A 133 -5.63 -2.04 9.20
C VAL A 133 -6.15 -0.82 8.44
N LEU A 134 -6.24 -0.89 7.12
CA LEU A 134 -6.77 0.17 6.26
C LEU A 134 -8.22 0.51 6.61
N LEU A 135 -9.06 -0.52 6.72
CA LEU A 135 -10.47 -0.37 7.10
C LEU A 135 -10.57 0.21 8.50
N VAL A 136 -9.84 -0.33 9.47
CA VAL A 136 -9.86 0.17 10.85
C VAL A 136 -9.48 1.65 10.92
N ARG A 137 -8.46 2.08 10.17
CA ARG A 137 -8.00 3.47 10.15
C ARG A 137 -8.94 4.40 9.39
N SER A 138 -9.54 3.91 8.30
CA SER A 138 -10.52 4.66 7.51
C SER A 138 -11.83 4.86 8.27
N PHE A 139 -12.22 3.89 9.10
CA PHE A 139 -13.45 3.91 9.90
C PHE A 139 -13.20 4.24 11.39
N LYS A 140 -12.00 4.70 11.75
CA LYS A 140 -11.50 4.82 13.13
C LYS A 140 -12.45 5.57 14.08
N LYS A 141 -13.05 6.68 13.63
CA LYS A 141 -14.01 7.47 14.43
C LYS A 141 -15.25 6.68 14.85
N ARG A 142 -15.59 5.59 14.16
CA ARG A 142 -16.76 4.75 14.46
C ARG A 142 -16.38 3.47 15.20
N ILE A 143 -15.21 2.89 14.94
CA ILE A 143 -14.71 1.73 15.71
C ILE A 143 -14.50 2.11 17.18
N GLU A 144 -14.01 3.31 17.47
CA GLU A 144 -13.89 3.84 18.84
C GLU A 144 -15.26 4.04 19.53
N LYS A 145 -16.35 4.22 18.76
CA LYS A 145 -17.73 4.30 19.28
C LYS A 145 -18.42 2.94 19.38
N ILE A 146 -17.95 1.94 18.63
CA ILE A 146 -18.58 0.62 18.52
C ILE A 146 -17.87 -0.43 19.38
N CYS A 147 -16.58 -0.23 19.74
CA CYS A 147 -15.77 -1.05 20.63
C CYS A 147 -16.36 -2.43 20.99
N ILE A 148 -16.32 -3.35 20.03
CA ILE A 148 -16.33 -4.78 20.32
C ILE A 148 -14.94 -5.30 19.89
N PRO A 149 -14.22 -6.02 20.76
CA PRO A 149 -13.01 -6.75 20.38
C PRO A 149 -13.36 -7.81 19.34
N GLY A 150 -12.65 -7.82 18.22
CA GLY A 150 -12.93 -8.72 17.09
C GLY A 150 -13.70 -8.02 15.98
N THR A 151 -12.97 -7.64 14.94
CA THR A 151 -13.40 -7.04 13.67
C THR A 151 -14.32 -7.94 12.82
N ASN A 152 -15.04 -8.90 13.42
CA ASN A 152 -16.00 -9.78 12.78
C ASN A 152 -17.23 -9.05 12.18
N ASN A 153 -17.38 -7.74 12.44
CA ASN A 153 -18.48 -6.91 11.92
C ASN A 153 -18.07 -5.96 10.78
N LEU A 154 -16.81 -5.97 10.33
CA LEU A 154 -16.53 -5.48 8.97
C LEU A 154 -16.95 -6.60 8.03
N ASN A 155 -17.91 -6.34 7.15
CA ASN A 155 -18.45 -7.34 6.23
C ASN A 155 -17.29 -8.16 5.60
N PRO A 156 -17.17 -9.46 5.91
CA PRO A 156 -16.04 -10.29 5.48
C PRO A 156 -15.84 -10.23 3.96
N PHE A 157 -16.93 -10.05 3.21
CA PHE A 157 -16.89 -9.89 1.77
C PHE A 157 -16.20 -8.59 1.33
N ILE A 158 -16.47 -7.46 1.99
CA ILE A 158 -15.82 -6.17 1.67
C ILE A 158 -14.34 -6.23 2.02
N HIS A 159 -14.01 -6.80 3.17
CA HIS A 159 -12.62 -6.96 3.61
C HIS A 159 -11.83 -7.80 2.61
N GLN A 160 -12.34 -8.97 2.24
CA GLN A 160 -11.74 -9.85 1.25
C GLN A 160 -11.62 -9.15 -0.12
N THR A 161 -12.70 -8.53 -0.60
CA THR A 161 -12.72 -7.85 -1.91
C THR A 161 -11.66 -6.75 -1.99
N ILE A 162 -11.52 -5.93 -0.94
CA ILE A 162 -10.50 -4.88 -0.89
C ILE A 162 -9.10 -5.49 -0.81
N ALA A 163 -8.92 -6.56 -0.01
CA ALA A 163 -7.64 -7.26 0.08
C ALA A 163 -7.22 -7.80 -1.29
N ASP A 164 -8.13 -8.42 -2.03
CA ASP A 164 -7.91 -8.97 -3.36
C ASP A 164 -7.56 -7.87 -4.37
N ILE A 165 -8.29 -6.74 -4.37
CA ILE A 165 -8.02 -5.60 -5.25
C ILE A 165 -6.63 -5.01 -4.97
N ILE A 166 -6.24 -4.85 -3.69
CA ILE A 166 -4.89 -4.40 -3.31
C ILE A 166 -3.84 -5.42 -3.78
N ALA A 167 -4.06 -6.71 -3.53
CA ALA A 167 -3.13 -7.76 -3.92
C ALA A 167 -2.90 -7.83 -5.43
N LEU A 168 -3.98 -7.71 -6.23
CA LEU A 168 -3.91 -7.64 -7.69
C LEU A 168 -3.11 -6.43 -8.15
N THR A 169 -3.38 -5.26 -7.57
CA THR A 169 -2.68 -4.01 -7.90
C THR A 169 -1.20 -4.10 -7.58
N VAL A 170 -0.85 -4.55 -6.38
CA VAL A 170 0.54 -4.73 -5.96
C VAL A 170 1.24 -5.73 -6.86
N THR A 171 0.60 -6.85 -7.17
CA THR A 171 1.17 -7.87 -8.08
C THR A 171 1.45 -7.29 -9.46
N ASP A 172 0.50 -6.55 -10.03
CA ASP A 172 0.65 -5.91 -11.34
C ASP A 172 1.79 -4.89 -11.36
N VAL A 173 1.90 -4.04 -10.33
CA VAL A 173 2.97 -3.06 -10.24
C VAL A 173 4.33 -3.75 -10.02
N MET A 174 4.38 -4.82 -9.23
CA MET A 174 5.60 -5.57 -8.98
C MET A 174 6.12 -6.35 -10.19
N LYS A 175 5.29 -6.59 -11.23
CA LYS A 175 5.77 -7.16 -12.51
C LYS A 175 6.84 -6.28 -13.17
N PHE A 176 6.79 -4.95 -12.98
CA PHE A 176 7.81 -4.02 -13.48
C PHE A 176 9.23 -4.49 -13.17
N TRP A 177 9.46 -4.98 -11.95
CA TRP A 177 10.77 -5.43 -11.49
C TRP A 177 11.13 -6.85 -11.90
N LYS A 178 10.16 -7.65 -12.34
CA LYS A 178 10.43 -8.98 -12.92
C LYS A 178 11.08 -8.84 -14.30
N ASP A 179 10.75 -7.77 -15.02
CA ASP A 179 11.15 -7.56 -16.40
C ASP A 179 12.43 -6.69 -16.55
N LYS A 180 13.18 -6.44 -15.46
CA LYS A 180 14.34 -5.52 -15.40
C LYS A 180 15.56 -6.07 -14.64
#